data_AF-A0A8C7J8J2-F1
#
_entry.id   AF-A0A8C7J8J2-F1
#
_cell.length_a   1.000
_cell.length_b   1.000
_cell.length_c   1.000
_cell.angle_alpha   90.00
_cell.angle_beta   90.00
_cell.angle_gamma   90.00
#
_symmetry.space_group_name_H-M   'P 1'
#
loop_
_entity.id
_entity.type
_entity.pdbx_description
1 polymer ?
#
loop_
_entity_poly.entity_id
_entity_poly.type
_entity_poly.pdbx_seq_one_letter_code
_entity_poly.pdbx_strand_id
1 'polypeptide(L)'
;MDDVGCTGSESNLTRCSHNGFGRHNCNHGEDAGVVCSESERPSNSGPELVCGRRLLEVGLSRAGLETAGLNAFSAHLADLRCSSHQEANGTVWFQVERREGSCGNTLTTNSSHAIYSNSLFIYQVHNVSFTRPVSIPFSCAYPLDTESSLDVAVAPYLPVEGGVSGIGSKASASMSLYHNSNYTEPYPAGQRVTLPLGSVLHVGVSVNETETERFVVVLDNCYATHSPNPDDPMRYFIIQNKCPSDRTQVRVEESGSSLEARFSALLFLFQGDYRDVFLHCSLSLCDQRSSSCTPVSRGPTFTKRRRVGELISDQFGLLDCGELEV
;
A
#
# COMPACT_ATOMS: atom_id res chain seq x y z
N MET A 1 3.29 29.35 39.37
CA MET A 1 3.60 30.65 38.73
C MET A 1 2.26 31.34 38.64
N ASP A 2 2.11 32.53 39.22
CA ASP A 2 0.81 33.10 39.58
C ASP A 2 0.61 34.47 38.94
N ASP A 3 -0.65 34.84 38.68
CA ASP A 3 -1.05 36.09 38.01
C ASP A 3 -0.23 36.37 36.72
N VAL A 4 -0.05 35.34 35.88
CA VAL A 4 0.77 35.45 34.68
C VAL A 4 0.08 36.34 33.64
N GLY A 5 0.65 37.51 33.40
CA GLY A 5 0.19 38.47 32.39
C GLY A 5 1.17 38.54 31.23
N CYS A 6 0.79 37.99 30.08
CA CYS A 6 1.57 38.06 28.84
C CYS A 6 0.96 39.08 27.87
N THR A 7 1.80 39.79 27.11
CA THR A 7 1.39 40.67 26.01
C THR A 7 1.33 39.94 24.65
N GLY A 8 1.88 38.73 24.58
CA GLY A 8 1.91 37.89 23.37
C GLY A 8 3.16 38.08 22.50
N SER A 9 4.10 38.91 22.94
CA SER A 9 5.38 39.18 22.26
C SER A 9 6.58 38.53 22.97
N GLU A 10 6.33 37.86 24.10
CA GLU A 10 7.36 37.22 24.90
C GLU A 10 7.86 35.93 24.25
N SER A 11 9.18 35.74 24.24
CA SER A 11 9.81 34.55 23.68
C SER A 11 9.63 33.29 24.54
N ASN A 12 9.23 33.45 25.80
CA ASN A 12 8.89 32.35 26.71
C ASN A 12 8.00 32.86 27.87
N LEU A 13 7.29 31.94 28.52
CA LEU A 13 6.38 32.28 29.63
C LEU A 13 7.09 32.94 30.81
N THR A 14 8.37 32.63 31.04
CA THR A 14 9.16 33.24 32.13
C THR A 14 9.43 34.74 31.93
N ARG A 15 9.10 35.28 30.75
CA ARG A 15 9.23 36.72 30.44
C ARG A 15 7.92 37.48 30.57
N CYS A 16 6.81 36.79 30.74
CA CYS A 16 5.55 37.43 31.08
C CYS A 16 5.64 38.05 32.48
N SER A 17 4.78 39.01 32.79
CA SER A 17 4.70 39.54 34.15
C SER A 17 4.16 38.46 35.09
N HIS A 18 4.81 38.23 36.24
CA HIS A 18 4.36 37.29 37.26
C HIS A 18 4.96 37.61 38.63
N ASN A 19 4.39 37.07 39.71
CA ASN A 19 4.79 37.36 41.10
C ASN A 19 6.10 36.67 41.57
N GLY A 20 6.90 36.15 40.64
CA GLY A 20 8.09 35.32 40.92
C GLY A 20 7.83 33.81 40.88
N PHE A 21 8.90 33.01 40.73
CA PHE A 21 8.82 31.55 40.76
C PHE A 21 8.67 31.03 42.20
N GLY A 22 7.84 30.00 42.39
CA GLY A 22 7.59 29.40 43.71
C GLY A 22 6.77 30.27 44.68
N ARG A 23 6.33 31.46 44.26
CA ARG A 23 5.44 32.34 45.02
C ARG A 23 4.08 32.40 44.33
N HIS A 24 3.14 31.61 44.83
CA HIS A 24 1.79 31.47 44.27
C HIS A 24 0.80 31.03 45.35
N ASN A 25 -0.48 31.28 45.14
CA ASN A 25 -1.58 30.69 45.92
C ASN A 25 -2.40 29.66 45.12
N CYS A 26 -1.90 29.25 43.95
CA CYS A 26 -2.59 28.34 43.03
C CYS A 26 -3.10 27.06 43.71
N ASN A 27 -4.39 26.74 43.50
CA ASN A 27 -5.03 25.47 43.80
C ASN A 27 -5.38 24.72 42.50
N HIS A 28 -5.87 23.47 42.58
CA HIS A 28 -6.21 22.65 41.40
C HIS A 28 -7.31 23.23 40.50
N GLY A 29 -8.10 24.20 40.98
CA GLY A 29 -9.06 24.94 40.17
C GLY A 29 -8.44 26.05 39.33
N GLU A 30 -7.15 26.35 39.55
CA GLU A 30 -6.36 27.38 38.86
C GLU A 30 -5.31 26.75 37.92
N ASP A 31 -5.46 25.45 37.63
CA ASP A 31 -4.62 24.72 36.69
C ASP A 31 -4.78 25.33 35.28
N ALA A 32 -3.70 25.93 34.77
CA ALA A 32 -3.65 26.49 33.43
C ALA A 32 -2.91 25.54 32.48
N GLY A 33 -3.56 25.17 31.38
CA GLY A 33 -2.94 24.46 30.26
C GLY A 33 -2.65 25.42 29.11
N VAL A 34 -1.52 25.23 28.43
CA VAL A 34 -1.24 25.88 27.14
C VAL A 34 -1.44 24.87 26.03
N VAL A 35 -2.22 25.25 25.01
CA VAL A 35 -2.28 24.53 23.74
C VAL A 35 -1.45 25.34 22.75
N CYS A 36 -0.40 24.75 22.20
CA CYS A 36 0.30 25.34 21.08
C CYS A 36 -0.62 25.26 19.86
N SER A 37 -1.37 26.33 19.58
CA SER A 37 -1.89 26.53 18.24
C SER A 37 -0.69 26.80 17.35
N GLU A 38 -0.41 25.92 16.39
CA GLU A 38 0.48 26.27 15.29
C GLU A 38 -0.03 27.60 14.73
N SER A 39 0.73 28.68 14.93
CA SER A 39 0.49 29.95 14.24
C SER A 39 0.23 29.58 12.80
N GLU A 40 -0.94 29.96 12.28
CA GLU A 40 -1.39 29.72 10.92
C GLU A 40 -0.19 29.77 9.98
N ARG A 41 0.37 28.60 9.67
CA ARG A 41 1.33 28.50 8.59
C ARG A 41 0.52 28.94 7.39
N PRO A 42 0.97 29.94 6.61
CA PRO A 42 0.30 30.21 5.35
C PRO A 42 0.26 28.86 4.65
N SER A 43 -0.95 28.37 4.39
CA SER A 43 -1.22 27.18 3.61
C SER A 43 -0.31 27.26 2.37
N ASN A 44 0.63 26.31 2.23
CA ASN A 44 1.60 26.11 1.13
C ASN A 44 3.10 26.45 1.38
N SER A 45 3.67 26.18 2.55
CA SER A 45 5.14 26.30 2.76
C SER A 45 5.89 24.98 2.98
N GLY A 46 5.23 23.82 2.87
CA GLY A 46 5.88 22.50 2.92
C GLY A 46 6.16 21.94 1.52
N PRO A 47 7.11 21.00 1.38
CA PRO A 47 7.26 20.24 0.14
C PRO A 47 5.99 19.41 -0.10
N GLU A 48 5.43 19.49 -1.30
CA GLU A 48 4.31 18.68 -1.74
C GLU A 48 4.83 17.37 -2.36
N LEU A 49 4.25 16.23 -2.02
CA LEU A 49 4.65 14.92 -2.57
C LEU A 49 3.44 14.22 -3.16
N VAL A 50 3.54 13.86 -4.44
CA VAL A 50 2.54 13.08 -5.17
C VAL A 50 3.11 11.71 -5.52
N CYS A 51 2.52 10.67 -4.92
CA CYS A 51 2.89 9.27 -5.16
C CYS A 51 2.04 8.69 -6.29
N GLY A 52 2.42 8.99 -7.54
CA GLY A 52 1.75 8.48 -8.73
C GLY A 52 2.14 7.03 -9.08
N ARG A 53 1.29 6.34 -9.84
CA ARG A 53 1.53 4.94 -10.27
C ARG A 53 2.82 4.76 -11.08
N ARG A 54 3.19 5.76 -11.89
CA ARG A 54 4.37 5.73 -12.78
C ARG A 54 5.44 6.75 -12.39
N LEU A 55 5.03 7.89 -11.86
CA LEU A 55 5.90 9.01 -11.53
C LEU A 55 5.73 9.37 -10.05
N LEU A 56 6.85 9.68 -9.39
CA LEU A 56 6.89 10.34 -8.10
C LEU A 56 7.15 11.82 -8.38
N GLU A 57 6.37 12.71 -7.77
CA GLU A 57 6.49 14.15 -8.00
C GLU A 57 6.67 14.90 -6.68
N VAL A 58 7.71 15.74 -6.61
CA VAL A 58 7.99 16.57 -5.44
C VAL A 58 7.86 18.03 -5.84
N GLY A 59 6.88 18.72 -5.27
CA GLY A 59 6.61 20.13 -5.47
C GLY A 59 7.25 20.99 -4.38
N LEU A 60 8.00 22.02 -4.77
CA LEU A 60 8.58 22.98 -3.84
C LEU A 60 8.01 24.38 -4.11
N SER A 61 7.46 25.01 -3.08
CA SER A 61 7.00 26.40 -3.15
C SER A 61 8.17 27.34 -3.42
N ARG A 62 8.13 28.05 -4.55
CA ARG A 62 9.20 28.98 -4.95
C ARG A 62 9.35 30.11 -3.96
N ALA A 63 8.24 30.75 -3.58
CA ALA A 63 8.24 31.83 -2.61
C ALA A 63 8.78 31.38 -1.24
N GLY A 64 8.42 30.16 -0.81
CA GLY A 64 8.96 29.57 0.43
C GLY A 64 10.48 29.41 0.39
N LEU A 65 11.02 28.87 -0.71
CA LEU A 65 12.47 28.69 -0.87
C LEU A 65 13.23 30.01 -0.99
N GLU A 66 12.68 31.00 -1.69
CA GLU A 66 13.30 32.32 -1.84
C GLU A 66 13.41 33.03 -0.48
N THR A 67 12.38 32.93 0.38
CA THR A 67 12.47 33.46 1.76
C THR A 67 13.52 32.75 2.62
N ALA A 68 13.83 31.49 2.29
CA ALA A 68 14.87 30.69 2.94
C ALA A 68 16.27 30.87 2.30
N GLY A 69 16.42 31.69 1.25
CA GLY A 69 17.68 31.91 0.54
C GLY A 69 18.14 30.73 -0.34
N LEU A 70 17.22 29.83 -0.70
CA LEU A 70 17.47 28.62 -1.49
C LEU A 70 17.03 28.81 -2.95
N ASN A 71 17.74 28.17 -3.89
CA ASN A 71 17.38 28.19 -5.31
C ASN A 71 16.71 26.89 -5.72
N ALA A 72 15.39 26.91 -5.95
CA ALA A 72 14.64 25.75 -6.43
C ALA A 72 15.24 25.16 -7.72
N PHE A 73 15.72 26.00 -8.64
CA PHE A 73 16.27 25.58 -9.94
C PHE A 73 17.63 24.89 -9.84
N SER A 74 18.31 24.99 -8.69
CA SER A 74 19.56 24.28 -8.43
C SER A 74 19.36 22.83 -7.99
N ALA A 75 18.11 22.42 -7.78
CA ALA A 75 17.83 21.16 -7.14
C ALA A 75 18.00 19.96 -8.07
N HIS A 76 18.42 18.84 -7.49
CA HIS A 76 18.54 17.56 -8.19
C HIS A 76 18.24 16.40 -7.23
N LEU A 77 17.86 15.25 -7.79
CA LEU A 77 17.64 14.02 -7.03
C LEU A 77 18.96 13.34 -6.65
N ALA A 78 18.92 12.14 -6.05
CA ALA A 78 20.14 11.41 -5.71
C ALA A 78 21.12 11.22 -6.87
N ASP A 79 20.65 11.12 -8.12
CA ASP A 79 21.48 11.30 -9.32
C ASP A 79 21.53 12.78 -9.75
N LEU A 80 22.75 13.35 -9.79
CA LEU A 80 23.03 14.72 -10.22
C LEU A 80 22.50 15.08 -11.60
N ARG A 81 22.32 14.08 -12.50
CA ARG A 81 21.79 14.29 -13.85
C ARG A 81 20.28 14.51 -13.85
N CYS A 82 19.61 14.23 -12.74
CA CYS A 82 18.16 14.34 -12.59
C CYS A 82 17.78 15.66 -11.93
N SER A 83 17.83 16.73 -12.72
CA SER A 83 17.44 18.09 -12.35
C SER A 83 16.25 18.63 -13.16
N SER A 84 15.63 17.78 -14.00
CA SER A 84 14.46 18.16 -14.79
C SER A 84 13.28 18.53 -13.89
N HIS A 85 12.66 19.67 -14.15
CA HIS A 85 11.57 20.20 -13.36
C HIS A 85 10.57 21.00 -14.21
N GLN A 86 9.36 21.16 -13.68
CA GLN A 86 8.28 21.94 -14.27
C GLN A 86 7.78 22.98 -13.27
N GLU A 87 7.49 24.21 -13.70
CA GLU A 87 6.94 25.24 -12.82
C GLU A 87 5.44 25.40 -13.10
N ALA A 88 4.62 25.24 -12.06
CA ALA A 88 3.18 25.40 -12.12
C ALA A 88 2.66 26.07 -10.85
N ASN A 89 1.86 27.14 -11.00
CA ASN A 89 1.23 27.87 -9.89
C ASN A 89 2.18 28.33 -8.77
N GLY A 90 3.43 28.67 -9.11
CA GLY A 90 4.45 29.08 -8.14
C GLY A 90 5.14 27.93 -7.39
N THR A 91 4.88 26.69 -7.80
CA THR A 91 5.54 25.47 -7.31
C THR A 91 6.45 24.89 -8.39
N VAL A 92 7.66 24.51 -8.00
CA VAL A 92 8.62 23.81 -8.87
C VAL A 92 8.54 22.32 -8.60
N TRP A 93 8.14 21.55 -9.62
CA TRP A 93 7.88 20.12 -9.56
C TRP A 93 9.03 19.31 -10.15
N PHE A 94 9.60 18.43 -9.34
CA PHE A 94 10.61 17.45 -9.73
C PHE A 94 9.96 16.09 -9.92
N GLN A 95 10.16 15.48 -11.08
CA GLN A 95 9.52 14.21 -11.44
C GLN A 95 10.56 13.11 -11.63
N VAL A 96 10.26 11.92 -11.13
CA VAL A 96 11.09 10.72 -11.33
C VAL A 96 10.22 9.50 -11.58
N GLU A 97 10.68 8.61 -12.46
CA GLU A 97 10.01 7.33 -12.67
C GLU A 97 10.07 6.48 -11.41
N ARG A 98 8.94 5.89 -11.02
CA ARG A 98 8.83 4.95 -9.90
C ARG A 98 9.47 3.61 -10.29
N ARG A 99 10.80 3.59 -10.34
CA ARG A 99 11.63 2.44 -10.66
C ARG A 99 12.92 2.47 -9.85
N GLU A 100 13.33 1.33 -9.32
CA GLU A 100 14.62 1.20 -8.62
C GLU A 100 15.79 1.62 -9.51
N GLY A 101 16.72 2.40 -8.97
CA GLY A 101 17.90 2.92 -9.67
C GLY A 101 17.61 4.13 -10.58
N SER A 102 16.36 4.40 -10.93
CA SER A 102 15.99 5.61 -11.69
C SER A 102 16.28 6.85 -10.84
N CYS A 103 17.16 7.72 -11.32
CA CYS A 103 17.63 8.91 -10.60
C CYS A 103 18.10 8.66 -9.16
N GLY A 104 18.64 7.46 -8.88
CA GLY A 104 19.07 7.08 -7.55
C GLY A 104 17.94 6.69 -6.58
N ASN A 105 16.74 6.40 -7.09
CA ASN A 105 15.66 5.80 -6.31
C ASN A 105 16.12 4.48 -5.68
N THR A 106 15.80 4.31 -4.40
CA THR A 106 15.95 3.04 -3.69
C THR A 106 14.58 2.43 -3.42
N LEU A 107 14.49 1.10 -3.51
CA LEU A 107 13.26 0.36 -3.21
C LEU A 107 13.52 -0.58 -2.05
N THR A 108 12.71 -0.44 -1.00
CA THR A 108 12.68 -1.35 0.15
C THR A 108 11.30 -2.00 0.21
N THR A 109 11.28 -3.32 0.32
CA THR A 109 10.03 -4.09 0.45
C THR A 109 9.92 -4.62 1.87
N ASN A 110 8.72 -4.54 2.44
CA ASN A 110 8.34 -5.27 3.65
C ASN A 110 7.20 -6.24 3.30
N SER A 111 6.67 -7.00 4.27
CA SER A 111 5.61 -7.99 4.03
C SER A 111 4.26 -7.41 3.55
N SER A 112 4.06 -6.09 3.59
CA SER A 112 2.78 -5.43 3.29
C SER A 112 2.88 -4.26 2.30
N HIS A 113 4.08 -3.70 2.08
CA HIS A 113 4.31 -2.47 1.33
C HIS A 113 5.64 -2.50 0.57
N ALA A 114 5.61 -1.96 -0.65
CA ALA A 114 6.79 -1.57 -1.41
C ALA A 114 7.05 -0.07 -1.21
N ILE A 115 8.21 0.30 -0.68
CA ILE A 115 8.55 1.67 -0.32
C ILE A 115 9.67 2.16 -1.24
N TYR A 116 9.32 3.11 -2.11
CA TYR A 116 10.29 3.84 -2.93
C TYR A 116 10.77 5.08 -2.19
N SER A 117 12.08 5.31 -2.13
CA SER A 117 12.67 6.46 -1.48
C SER A 117 13.73 7.15 -2.34
N ASN A 118 13.83 8.47 -2.22
CA ASN A 118 14.88 9.29 -2.81
C ASN A 118 15.05 10.57 -1.96
N SER A 119 15.97 11.44 -2.33
CA SER A 119 16.21 12.73 -1.68
C SER A 119 16.45 13.80 -2.72
N LEU A 120 15.81 14.94 -2.51
CA LEU A 120 16.00 16.14 -3.33
C LEU A 120 17.00 17.08 -2.64
N PHE A 121 18.08 17.42 -3.34
CA PHE A 121 19.14 18.27 -2.82
C PHE A 121 19.04 19.66 -3.42
N ILE A 122 19.01 20.70 -2.59
CA ILE A 122 18.83 22.10 -3.00
C ILE A 122 20.03 22.94 -2.53
N TYR A 123 20.54 23.79 -3.42
CA TYR A 123 21.69 24.66 -3.16
C TYR A 123 21.27 26.14 -3.01
N GLN A 124 22.13 26.90 -2.32
CA GLN A 124 21.94 28.33 -2.12
C GLN A 124 22.42 29.13 -3.34
N VAL A 125 21.83 30.33 -3.52
CA VAL A 125 22.14 31.26 -4.62
C VAL A 125 23.54 31.90 -4.49
N HIS A 126 24.07 32.02 -3.27
CA HIS A 126 25.33 32.74 -3.02
C HIS A 126 26.52 31.78 -3.09
N ASN A 127 27.38 32.01 -4.09
CA ASN A 127 28.66 31.34 -4.30
C ASN A 127 29.64 31.60 -3.15
N VAL A 128 29.52 30.82 -2.08
CA VAL A 128 30.62 30.59 -1.14
C VAL A 128 30.90 29.09 -1.19
N SER A 129 32.09 28.74 -1.68
CA SER A 129 32.54 27.37 -1.87
C SER A 129 32.21 26.50 -0.65
N PHE A 130 31.51 25.37 -0.87
CA PHE A 130 31.15 24.34 0.11
C PHE A 130 29.99 24.62 1.10
N THR A 131 28.89 25.22 0.66
CA THR A 131 27.64 25.20 1.45
C THR A 131 26.98 23.81 1.43
N ARG A 132 26.58 23.31 2.61
CA ARG A 132 25.86 22.03 2.74
C ARG A 132 24.49 22.16 2.08
N PRO A 133 24.14 21.32 1.09
CA PRO A 133 22.84 21.38 0.46
C PRO A 133 21.74 21.01 1.47
N VAL A 134 20.58 21.61 1.29
CA VAL A 134 19.38 21.17 1.99
C VAL A 134 18.91 19.89 1.33
N SER A 135 18.81 18.81 2.09
CA SER A 135 18.28 17.54 1.63
C SER A 135 16.84 17.40 2.10
N ILE A 136 15.93 17.13 1.16
CA ILE A 136 14.54 16.80 1.42
C ILE A 136 14.34 15.33 1.07
N PRO A 137 14.45 14.42 2.05
CA PRO A 137 14.16 13.01 1.81
C PRO A 137 12.66 12.83 1.60
N PHE A 138 12.30 11.99 0.63
CA PHE A 138 10.92 11.62 0.38
C PHE A 138 10.77 10.12 0.14
N SER A 139 9.62 9.59 0.54
CA SER A 139 9.28 8.19 0.30
C SER A 139 7.80 7.98 0.00
N CYS A 140 7.52 7.03 -0.90
CA CYS A 140 6.19 6.61 -1.28
C CYS A 140 6.01 5.12 -1.00
N ALA A 141 5.06 4.78 -0.13
CA ALA A 141 4.72 3.40 0.22
C ALA A 141 3.50 2.92 -0.60
N TYR A 142 3.62 1.75 -1.23
CA TYR A 142 2.59 1.14 -2.06
C TYR A 142 2.16 -0.18 -1.40
N PRO A 143 0.89 -0.34 -0.99
CA PRO A 143 0.39 -1.59 -0.41
C PRO A 143 0.51 -2.76 -1.40
N LEU A 144 0.95 -3.92 -0.92
CA LEU A 144 1.04 -5.17 -1.70
C LEU A 144 -0.28 -5.96 -1.73
N ASP A 145 -1.19 -5.68 -0.78
CA ASP A 145 -2.52 -6.31 -0.69
C ASP A 145 -3.56 -5.55 -1.54
N THR A 146 -4.14 -6.24 -2.52
CA THR A 146 -5.13 -5.67 -3.44
C THR A 146 -6.57 -5.98 -3.00
N GLU A 147 -7.00 -5.40 -1.88
CA GLU A 147 -8.44 -5.30 -1.57
C GLU A 147 -8.95 -3.89 -1.89
N SER A 148 -10.02 -3.79 -2.67
CA SER A 148 -10.71 -2.53 -2.95
C SER A 148 -11.60 -2.14 -1.76
N SER A 149 -11.08 -1.32 -0.84
CA SER A 149 -11.88 -0.31 -0.13
C SER A 149 -10.98 0.69 0.60
N LEU A 150 -11.33 1.99 0.52
CA LEU A 150 -11.41 2.92 1.65
C LEU A 150 -12.12 4.21 1.20
N ASP A 151 -13.23 4.56 1.85
CA ASP A 151 -14.00 5.80 1.63
C ASP A 151 -13.63 6.89 2.68
N VAL A 152 -12.42 6.83 3.27
CA VAL A 152 -11.90 7.80 4.25
C VAL A 152 -10.36 7.85 4.20
N ALA A 153 -9.76 9.03 4.37
CA ALA A 153 -8.32 9.20 4.49
C ALA A 153 -7.80 8.85 5.91
N VAL A 154 -6.72 8.06 5.98
CA VAL A 154 -5.94 7.82 7.22
C VAL A 154 -4.59 8.51 7.04
N ALA A 155 -4.29 9.48 7.91
CA ALA A 155 -3.03 10.21 7.92
C ALA A 155 -2.03 9.54 8.87
N PRO A 156 -0.91 8.99 8.38
CA PRO A 156 0.13 8.46 9.24
C PRO A 156 1.04 9.58 9.79
N TYR A 157 1.34 9.52 11.08
CA TYR A 157 2.38 10.32 11.75
C TYR A 157 3.50 9.39 12.22
N LEU A 158 4.73 9.70 11.80
CA LEU A 158 5.98 9.22 12.41
C LEU A 158 6.95 10.40 12.48
N PRO A 159 7.61 10.65 13.62
CA PRO A 159 8.52 11.76 13.76
C PRO A 159 9.87 11.40 13.15
N VAL A 160 10.13 11.88 11.94
CA VAL A 160 11.47 11.95 11.36
C VAL A 160 11.74 13.40 11.03
N GLU A 161 12.81 13.96 11.58
CA GLU A 161 13.22 15.34 11.35
C GLU A 161 13.35 15.62 9.84
N GLY A 162 12.40 16.38 9.28
CA GLY A 162 12.57 17.13 8.02
C GLY A 162 12.23 16.42 6.70
N GLY A 163 11.55 15.28 6.67
CA GLY A 163 11.16 14.57 5.43
C GLY A 163 9.65 14.58 5.12
N VAL A 164 9.26 14.36 3.86
CA VAL A 164 7.85 14.23 3.41
C VAL A 164 7.59 12.82 2.90
N SER A 165 6.56 12.14 3.41
CA SER A 165 6.24 10.75 3.09
C SER A 165 4.76 10.62 2.66
N GLY A 166 4.47 9.80 1.65
CA GLY A 166 3.13 9.63 1.07
C GLY A 166 2.79 8.18 0.76
N ILE A 167 1.50 7.87 0.56
CA ILE A 167 1.00 6.54 0.21
C ILE A 167 0.52 6.55 -1.25
N GLY A 168 0.98 5.61 -2.06
CA GLY A 168 0.56 5.46 -3.46
C GLY A 168 -0.69 4.61 -3.65
N SER A 169 -1.32 4.71 -4.83
CA SER A 169 -2.55 3.97 -5.14
C SER A 169 -2.29 2.46 -5.35
N LYS A 170 -3.23 1.60 -4.93
CA LYS A 170 -3.20 0.14 -5.16
C LYS A 170 -3.14 -0.22 -6.66
N ALA A 171 -2.52 -1.36 -6.98
CA ALA A 171 -2.52 -1.94 -8.32
C ALA A 171 -3.95 -2.29 -8.77
N SER A 172 -4.26 -2.13 -10.06
CA SER A 172 -5.58 -2.45 -10.62
C SER A 172 -5.58 -3.84 -11.23
N ALA A 173 -6.40 -4.74 -10.70
CA ALA A 173 -6.63 -6.08 -11.23
C ALA A 173 -7.95 -6.14 -12.00
N SER A 174 -8.02 -7.00 -13.01
CA SER A 174 -9.25 -7.34 -13.72
C SER A 174 -9.41 -8.85 -13.78
N MET A 175 -10.65 -9.32 -13.64
CA MET A 175 -10.99 -10.74 -13.71
C MET A 175 -11.91 -10.98 -14.90
N SER A 176 -11.63 -12.04 -15.67
CA SER A 176 -12.39 -12.43 -16.86
C SER A 176 -12.71 -13.92 -16.81
N LEU A 177 -13.93 -14.27 -17.22
CA LEU A 177 -14.34 -15.64 -17.48
C LEU A 177 -14.12 -15.94 -18.96
N TYR A 178 -13.66 -17.14 -19.29
CA TYR A 178 -13.32 -17.55 -20.66
C TYR A 178 -14.18 -18.71 -21.15
N HIS A 179 -14.43 -18.73 -22.46
CA HIS A 179 -15.13 -19.82 -23.13
C HIS A 179 -14.28 -21.10 -23.25
N ASN A 180 -12.95 -20.95 -23.27
CA ASN A 180 -12.01 -22.03 -23.60
C ASN A 180 -10.91 -22.20 -22.56
N SER A 181 -10.29 -23.38 -22.54
CA SER A 181 -9.18 -23.72 -21.64
C SER A 181 -7.87 -23.02 -21.98
N ASN A 182 -7.83 -22.30 -23.10
CA ASN A 182 -6.66 -21.57 -23.57
C ASN A 182 -6.71 -20.08 -23.16
N TYR A 183 -7.78 -19.63 -22.51
CA TYR A 183 -7.91 -18.27 -21.99
C TYR A 183 -7.77 -17.17 -23.06
N THR A 184 -8.30 -17.42 -24.27
CA THR A 184 -8.21 -16.46 -25.39
C THR A 184 -9.52 -15.76 -25.71
N GLU A 185 -10.66 -16.38 -25.38
CA GLU A 185 -12.00 -15.88 -25.71
C GLU A 185 -12.77 -15.55 -24.42
N PRO A 186 -12.68 -14.29 -23.91
CA PRO A 186 -13.39 -13.89 -22.71
C PRO A 186 -14.88 -13.64 -22.99
N TYR A 187 -15.72 -13.94 -22.01
CA TYR A 187 -17.11 -13.48 -22.00
C TYR A 187 -17.15 -11.95 -21.87
N PRO A 188 -18.11 -11.28 -22.54
CA PRO A 188 -18.25 -9.83 -22.47
C PRO A 188 -18.61 -9.37 -21.04
N ALA A 189 -17.91 -8.33 -20.56
CA ALA A 189 -18.13 -7.77 -19.23
C ALA A 189 -19.55 -7.18 -19.10
N GLY A 190 -20.16 -7.36 -17.92
CA GLY A 190 -21.48 -6.82 -17.59
C GLY A 190 -22.67 -7.61 -18.16
N GLN A 191 -22.44 -8.71 -18.88
CA GLN A 191 -23.51 -9.58 -19.37
C GLN A 191 -23.69 -10.81 -18.47
N ARG A 192 -24.94 -11.20 -18.23
CA ARG A 192 -25.25 -12.45 -17.51
C ARG A 192 -24.85 -13.64 -18.38
N VAL A 193 -24.03 -14.52 -17.83
CA VAL A 193 -23.58 -15.76 -18.47
C VAL A 193 -24.40 -16.93 -17.93
N THR A 194 -24.90 -17.81 -18.80
CA THR A 194 -25.66 -19.00 -18.41
C THR A 194 -24.91 -20.25 -18.85
N LEU A 195 -24.55 -21.10 -17.89
CA LEU A 195 -23.79 -22.33 -18.12
C LEU A 195 -24.53 -23.52 -17.50
N PRO A 196 -24.51 -24.70 -18.14
CA PRO A 196 -25.03 -25.91 -17.53
C PRO A 196 -24.17 -26.33 -16.33
N LEU A 197 -24.80 -26.92 -15.32
CA LEU A 197 -24.09 -27.48 -14.16
C LEU A 197 -23.09 -28.55 -14.62
N GLY A 198 -21.93 -28.60 -13.98
CA GLY A 198 -20.82 -29.44 -14.40
C GLY A 198 -19.95 -28.83 -15.51
N SER A 199 -20.27 -27.63 -16.01
CA SER A 199 -19.34 -26.88 -16.87
C SER A 199 -18.08 -26.52 -16.11
N VAL A 200 -16.94 -26.47 -16.81
CA VAL A 200 -15.71 -25.95 -16.23
C VAL A 200 -15.67 -24.44 -16.44
N LEU A 201 -15.52 -23.69 -15.37
CA LEU A 201 -15.28 -22.26 -15.38
C LEU A 201 -13.79 -22.04 -15.62
N HIS A 202 -13.44 -21.30 -16.67
CA HIS A 202 -12.06 -20.88 -16.94
C HIS A 202 -11.92 -19.41 -16.53
N VAL A 203 -11.25 -19.16 -15.42
CA VAL A 203 -11.13 -17.80 -14.85
C VAL A 203 -9.69 -17.33 -14.98
N GLY A 204 -9.52 -16.16 -15.58
CA GLY A 204 -8.24 -15.47 -15.66
C GLY A 204 -8.29 -14.15 -14.90
N VAL A 205 -7.19 -13.83 -14.24
CA VAL A 205 -6.96 -12.57 -13.53
C VAL A 205 -5.73 -11.93 -14.13
N SER A 206 -5.81 -10.64 -14.45
CA SER A 206 -4.67 -9.86 -14.94
C SER A 206 -4.49 -8.61 -14.08
N VAL A 207 -3.24 -8.32 -13.72
CA VAL A 207 -2.88 -7.12 -12.95
C VAL A 207 -2.12 -6.16 -13.84
N ASN A 208 -2.56 -4.90 -13.85
CA ASN A 208 -1.85 -3.82 -14.53
C ASN A 208 -0.80 -3.21 -13.58
N GLU A 209 0.44 -3.67 -13.71
CA GLU A 209 1.60 -3.23 -12.92
C GLU A 209 2.76 -2.82 -13.84
N THR A 210 3.55 -1.82 -13.45
CA THR A 210 4.61 -1.28 -14.33
C THR A 210 5.91 -2.06 -14.27
N GLU A 211 6.21 -2.71 -13.14
CA GLU A 211 7.41 -3.53 -12.96
C GLU A 211 7.13 -5.03 -13.20
N THR A 212 6.85 -5.37 -14.45
CA THR A 212 6.48 -6.73 -14.89
C THR A 212 7.57 -7.79 -14.67
N GLU A 213 8.83 -7.37 -14.46
CA GLU A 213 9.98 -8.25 -14.24
C GLU A 213 10.28 -8.53 -12.76
N ARG A 214 9.58 -7.89 -11.82
CA ARG A 214 9.82 -8.03 -10.38
C ARG A 214 8.61 -8.61 -9.65
N PHE A 215 7.43 -8.12 -9.99
CA PHE A 215 6.20 -8.53 -9.33
C PHE A 215 5.46 -9.57 -10.16
N VAL A 216 4.97 -10.59 -9.47
CA VAL A 216 4.07 -11.62 -10.00
C VAL A 216 2.80 -11.66 -9.15
N VAL A 217 1.66 -11.93 -9.77
CA VAL A 217 0.37 -12.02 -9.06
C VAL A 217 0.19 -13.41 -8.47
N VAL A 218 -0.24 -13.46 -7.20
CA VAL A 218 -0.57 -14.69 -6.49
C VAL A 218 -2.05 -14.63 -6.11
N LEU A 219 -2.79 -15.71 -6.42
CA LEU A 219 -4.17 -15.89 -5.96
C LEU A 219 -4.13 -16.25 -4.47
N ASP A 220 -4.69 -15.42 -3.58
CA ASP A 220 -4.76 -15.74 -2.14
C ASP A 220 -6.03 -16.51 -1.80
N ASN A 221 -7.20 -15.88 -1.96
CA ASN A 221 -8.48 -16.51 -1.69
C ASN A 221 -9.44 -16.20 -2.83
N CYS A 222 -10.00 -17.23 -3.45
CA CYS A 222 -11.09 -17.09 -4.41
C CYS A 222 -12.32 -17.79 -3.86
N TYR A 223 -13.45 -17.10 -3.87
CA TYR A 223 -14.70 -17.61 -3.31
C TYR A 223 -15.90 -17.16 -4.13
N ALA A 224 -16.97 -17.94 -4.02
CA ALA A 224 -18.25 -17.67 -4.63
C ALA A 224 -19.27 -17.19 -3.59
N THR A 225 -20.16 -16.29 -4.00
CA THR A 225 -21.29 -15.80 -3.20
C THR A 225 -22.56 -15.73 -4.06
N HIS A 226 -23.73 -15.55 -3.43
CA HIS A 226 -25.00 -15.32 -4.14
C HIS A 226 -25.35 -13.83 -4.29
N SER A 227 -24.40 -12.95 -3.98
CA SER A 227 -24.54 -11.50 -4.01
C SER A 227 -23.34 -10.88 -4.73
N PRO A 228 -23.52 -9.79 -5.49
CA PRO A 228 -22.39 -9.06 -6.05
C PRO A 228 -21.48 -8.41 -4.97
N ASN A 229 -21.90 -8.38 -3.71
CA ASN A 229 -21.09 -7.89 -2.60
C ASN A 229 -20.00 -8.91 -2.22
N PRO A 230 -18.69 -8.56 -2.28
CA PRO A 230 -17.61 -9.43 -1.80
C PRO A 230 -17.69 -9.69 -0.28
N ASP A 231 -18.30 -8.80 0.49
CA ASP A 231 -18.42 -8.93 1.94
C ASP A 231 -19.58 -9.82 2.41
N ASP A 232 -20.20 -10.60 1.52
CA ASP A 232 -21.26 -11.54 1.87
C ASP A 232 -20.76 -12.53 2.96
N PRO A 233 -21.53 -12.76 4.04
CA PRO A 233 -21.16 -13.70 5.10
C PRO A 233 -21.15 -15.16 4.64
N MET A 234 -21.92 -15.50 3.60
CA MET A 234 -21.90 -16.85 3.01
C MET A 234 -20.92 -16.90 1.83
N ARG A 235 -19.71 -17.36 2.13
CA ARG A 235 -18.62 -17.52 1.15
C ARG A 235 -18.32 -18.99 0.93
N TYR A 236 -18.26 -19.39 -0.34
CA TYR A 236 -17.85 -20.74 -0.73
C TYR A 236 -16.45 -20.67 -1.34
N PHE A 237 -15.45 -21.07 -0.58
CA PHE A 237 -14.05 -21.00 -1.02
C PHE A 237 -13.75 -22.06 -2.10
N ILE A 238 -13.17 -21.58 -3.19
CA ILE A 238 -12.65 -22.35 -4.33
C ILE A 238 -11.13 -22.48 -4.18
N ILE A 239 -10.49 -21.38 -3.78
CA ILE A 239 -9.08 -21.28 -3.40
C ILE A 239 -9.06 -20.61 -2.04
N GLN A 240 -8.31 -21.18 -1.10
CA GLN A 240 -8.13 -20.63 0.22
C GLN A 240 -6.66 -20.74 0.62
N ASN A 241 -6.10 -19.66 1.16
CA ASN A 241 -4.69 -19.59 1.56
C ASN A 241 -3.74 -20.05 0.43
N LYS A 242 -3.91 -19.49 -0.77
CA LYS A 242 -3.11 -19.76 -1.98
C LYS A 242 -3.27 -21.15 -2.58
N CYS A 243 -4.14 -21.98 -2.02
CA CYS A 243 -4.26 -23.39 -2.34
C CYS A 243 -5.71 -23.77 -2.76
N PRO A 244 -5.90 -24.67 -3.76
CA PRO A 244 -7.24 -25.12 -4.15
C PRO A 244 -7.93 -25.83 -2.98
N SER A 245 -9.20 -25.48 -2.73
CA SER A 245 -9.99 -26.09 -1.66
C SER A 245 -10.28 -27.58 -1.94
N ASP A 246 -10.52 -27.95 -3.20
CA ASP A 246 -10.63 -29.35 -3.65
C ASP A 246 -9.88 -29.55 -4.98
N ARG A 247 -8.81 -30.36 -4.96
CA ARG A 247 -7.96 -30.63 -6.13
C ARG A 247 -8.65 -31.44 -7.23
N THR A 248 -9.78 -32.06 -6.95
CA THR A 248 -10.55 -32.82 -7.95
C THR A 248 -11.47 -31.92 -8.77
N GLN A 249 -11.87 -30.78 -8.21
CA GLN A 249 -12.82 -29.85 -8.83
C GLN A 249 -12.17 -28.53 -9.25
N VAL A 250 -11.05 -28.17 -8.63
CA VAL A 250 -10.34 -26.90 -8.84
C VAL A 250 -8.90 -27.18 -9.23
N ARG A 251 -8.45 -26.55 -10.31
CA ARG A 251 -7.06 -26.61 -10.77
C ARG A 251 -6.54 -25.20 -11.02
N VAL A 252 -5.47 -24.84 -10.32
CA VAL A 252 -4.72 -23.60 -10.58
C VAL A 252 -3.70 -23.93 -11.67
N GLU A 253 -3.86 -23.34 -12.85
CA GLU A 253 -2.90 -23.50 -13.96
C GLU A 253 -1.71 -22.55 -13.81
N GLU A 254 -1.95 -21.32 -13.35
CA GLU A 254 -0.94 -20.27 -13.26
C GLU A 254 -1.21 -19.38 -12.04
N SER A 255 -0.22 -19.23 -11.16
CA SER A 255 -0.26 -18.32 -10.01
C SER A 255 1.14 -18.16 -9.44
N GLY A 256 1.62 -16.92 -9.30
CA GLY A 256 2.96 -16.61 -8.78
C GLY A 256 4.09 -16.75 -9.80
N SER A 257 3.78 -16.73 -11.09
CA SER A 257 4.76 -16.84 -12.19
C SER A 257 4.74 -15.67 -13.17
N SER A 258 3.64 -14.94 -13.28
CA SER A 258 3.50 -13.78 -14.17
C SER A 258 2.54 -12.74 -13.54
N LEU A 259 2.20 -11.67 -14.27
CA LEU A 259 1.13 -10.73 -13.89
C LEU A 259 -0.27 -11.24 -14.27
N GLU A 260 -0.36 -12.46 -14.80
CA GLU A 260 -1.59 -13.18 -15.07
C GLU A 260 -1.69 -14.40 -14.14
N ALA A 261 -2.88 -14.65 -13.61
CA ALA A 261 -3.20 -15.88 -12.90
C ALA A 261 -4.41 -16.56 -13.54
N ARG A 262 -4.39 -17.89 -13.59
CA ARG A 262 -5.40 -18.71 -14.27
C ARG A 262 -5.76 -19.90 -13.40
N PHE A 263 -7.05 -20.11 -13.23
CA PHE A 263 -7.57 -21.32 -12.62
C PHE A 263 -8.83 -21.79 -13.31
N SER A 264 -9.06 -23.09 -13.25
CA SER A 264 -10.29 -23.72 -13.65
C SER A 264 -11.01 -24.34 -12.46
N ALA A 265 -12.33 -24.21 -12.43
CA ALA A 265 -13.17 -24.77 -11.38
C ALA A 265 -14.46 -25.36 -11.97
N LEU A 266 -14.87 -26.53 -11.48
CA LEU A 266 -16.15 -27.12 -11.87
C LEU A 266 -17.32 -26.28 -11.32
N LEU A 267 -18.29 -25.93 -12.15
CA LEU A 267 -19.52 -25.27 -11.72
C LEU A 267 -20.46 -26.27 -11.04
N PHE A 268 -20.70 -26.09 -9.75
CA PHE A 268 -21.65 -26.87 -8.96
C PHE A 268 -22.73 -26.00 -8.31
N LEU A 269 -23.83 -26.62 -7.88
CA LEU A 269 -24.87 -25.94 -7.11
C LEU A 269 -24.38 -25.75 -5.67
N PHE A 270 -24.26 -24.50 -5.24
CA PHE A 270 -24.02 -24.18 -3.84
C PHE A 270 -25.32 -24.40 -3.06
N GLN A 271 -25.34 -25.40 -2.17
CA GLN A 271 -26.51 -25.82 -1.36
C GLN A 271 -27.78 -26.23 -2.14
N GLY A 272 -27.68 -26.51 -3.44
CA GLY A 272 -28.85 -26.87 -4.26
C GLY A 272 -29.75 -25.68 -4.63
N ASP A 273 -29.26 -24.45 -4.47
CA ASP A 273 -29.96 -23.24 -4.89
C ASP A 273 -29.54 -22.84 -6.31
N TYR A 274 -30.51 -22.39 -7.11
CA TYR A 274 -30.35 -22.00 -8.52
C TYR A 274 -30.13 -20.48 -8.70
N ARG A 275 -29.72 -19.80 -7.63
CA ARG A 275 -29.42 -18.36 -7.67
C ARG A 275 -28.16 -18.09 -8.48
N ASP A 276 -28.08 -16.85 -8.97
CA ASP A 276 -26.86 -16.37 -9.60
C ASP A 276 -25.67 -16.48 -8.64
N VAL A 277 -24.51 -16.76 -9.21
CA VAL A 277 -23.26 -16.93 -8.47
C VAL A 277 -22.29 -15.84 -8.91
N PHE A 278 -21.69 -15.17 -7.94
CA PHE A 278 -20.69 -14.14 -8.14
C PHE A 278 -19.34 -14.66 -7.63
N LEU A 279 -18.29 -14.46 -8.43
CA LEU A 279 -16.93 -14.88 -8.08
C LEU A 279 -16.12 -13.68 -7.61
N HIS A 280 -15.39 -13.88 -6.52
CA HIS A 280 -14.52 -12.90 -5.90
C HIS A 280 -13.14 -13.52 -5.67
N CYS A 281 -12.08 -12.74 -5.86
CA CYS A 281 -10.72 -13.17 -5.52
C CYS A 281 -9.97 -12.04 -4.81
N SER A 282 -9.27 -12.37 -3.73
CA SER A 282 -8.21 -11.56 -3.14
C SER A 282 -6.87 -11.96 -3.75
N LEU A 283 -6.03 -10.97 -4.06
CA LEU A 283 -4.75 -11.17 -4.73
C LEU A 283 -3.64 -10.43 -3.98
N SER A 284 -2.44 -10.99 -4.03
CA SER A 284 -1.21 -10.36 -3.55
C SER A 284 -0.16 -10.26 -4.66
N LEU A 285 0.64 -9.20 -4.62
CA LEU A 285 1.82 -9.07 -5.48
C LEU A 285 3.05 -9.60 -4.75
N CYS A 286 3.66 -10.66 -5.29
CA CYS A 286 4.86 -11.25 -4.74
C CYS A 286 6.10 -10.73 -5.48
N ASP A 287 7.13 -10.35 -4.72
CA ASP A 287 8.45 -10.01 -5.27
C ASP A 287 9.28 -11.29 -5.44
N GLN A 288 9.50 -11.67 -6.70
CA GLN A 288 10.21 -12.91 -7.04
C GLN A 288 11.71 -12.88 -6.74
N ARG A 289 12.27 -11.72 -6.40
CA ARG A 289 13.69 -11.58 -6.03
C ARG A 289 13.93 -11.78 -4.54
N SER A 290 12.95 -11.47 -3.70
CA SER A 290 13.07 -11.60 -2.24
C SER A 290 12.60 -12.95 -1.71
N SER A 291 11.64 -13.60 -2.38
CA SER A 291 10.93 -14.76 -1.86
C SER A 291 10.43 -15.71 -2.95
N SER A 292 10.14 -16.97 -2.59
CA SER A 292 9.52 -17.92 -3.51
C SER A 292 8.02 -17.64 -3.67
N CYS A 293 7.60 -17.25 -4.87
CA CYS A 293 6.22 -16.84 -5.15
C CYS A 293 5.28 -17.97 -5.56
N THR A 294 5.81 -19.16 -5.88
CA THR A 294 4.99 -20.32 -6.25
C THR A 294 4.48 -21.02 -4.98
N PRO A 295 3.16 -21.11 -4.76
CA PRO A 295 2.62 -21.74 -3.56
C PRO A 295 2.92 -23.23 -3.52
N VAL A 296 3.57 -23.69 -2.44
CA VAL A 296 3.86 -25.12 -2.23
C VAL A 296 2.76 -25.74 -1.38
N SER A 297 1.91 -26.55 -2.03
CA SER A 297 0.80 -27.20 -1.36
C SER A 297 1.23 -28.52 -0.70
N ARG A 298 1.63 -28.46 0.58
CA ARG A 298 1.91 -29.67 1.38
C ARG A 298 0.58 -30.37 1.72
N GLY A 299 0.39 -31.58 1.19
CA GLY A 299 -0.74 -32.44 1.58
C GLY A 299 -0.61 -32.93 3.03
N PRO A 300 -1.70 -33.38 3.67
CA PRO A 300 -1.67 -33.87 5.04
C PRO A 300 -0.72 -35.07 5.16
N THR A 301 0.29 -34.94 6.02
CA THR A 301 1.18 -36.05 6.40
C THR A 301 0.43 -36.98 7.35
N PHE A 302 -0.14 -38.07 6.82
CA PHE A 302 -0.71 -39.15 7.64
C PHE A 302 0.40 -39.87 8.42
N THR A 303 0.70 -39.42 9.64
CA THR A 303 1.43 -40.24 10.61
C THR A 303 0.45 -41.25 11.22
N LYS A 304 0.50 -42.48 10.70
CA LYS A 304 -0.33 -43.60 11.15
C LYS A 304 0.11 -44.05 12.56
N ARG A 305 -0.31 -43.37 13.62
CA ARG A 305 -0.21 -43.90 14.99
C ARG A 305 -1.42 -44.79 15.28
N ARG A 306 -1.20 -46.10 15.23
CA ARG A 306 -2.12 -47.10 15.77
C ARG A 306 -2.19 -46.93 17.30
N ARG A 307 -3.28 -46.38 17.83
CA ARG A 307 -3.73 -46.65 19.20
C ARG A 307 -5.18 -47.11 19.16
N VAL A 308 -5.41 -48.17 19.93
CA VAL A 308 -6.67 -48.89 20.07
C VAL A 308 -7.61 -48.05 20.94
N GLY A 309 -8.83 -47.82 20.44
CA GLY A 309 -9.98 -47.34 21.20
C GLY A 309 -10.02 -45.83 21.43
N GLU A 310 -10.98 -45.17 20.78
CA GLU A 310 -11.92 -44.16 21.31
C GLU A 310 -12.30 -43.17 20.19
N LEU A 311 -13.59 -43.12 19.87
CA LEU A 311 -14.21 -42.22 18.91
C LEU A 311 -14.26 -40.81 19.51
N ILE A 312 -13.49 -39.87 18.98
CA ILE A 312 -13.71 -38.43 19.16
C ILE A 312 -13.63 -37.76 17.79
N SER A 313 -14.72 -37.08 17.44
CA SER A 313 -14.86 -36.20 16.27
C SER A 313 -13.99 -34.95 16.41
N ASP A 314 -13.72 -34.32 15.27
CA ASP A 314 -13.15 -32.99 15.07
C ASP A 314 -11.62 -32.87 14.98
N GLN A 315 -11.16 -32.70 13.75
CA GLN A 315 -10.41 -31.51 13.35
C GLN A 315 -10.41 -31.42 11.81
N PHE A 316 -11.10 -30.39 11.28
CA PHE A 316 -10.84 -29.85 9.96
C PHE A 316 -9.38 -29.40 9.95
N GLY A 317 -8.48 -30.20 9.37
CA GLY A 317 -7.11 -29.78 9.14
C GLY A 317 -7.11 -28.65 8.12
N LEU A 318 -6.86 -27.42 8.56
CA LEU A 318 -6.45 -26.35 7.66
C LEU A 318 -5.25 -26.87 6.85
N LEU A 319 -5.38 -26.86 5.52
CA LEU A 319 -4.25 -26.97 4.62
C LEU A 319 -3.42 -25.70 4.80
N ASP A 320 -2.37 -25.80 5.62
CA ASP A 320 -1.44 -24.70 5.84
C ASP A 320 -0.34 -24.79 4.78
N CYS A 321 -0.46 -23.94 3.75
CA CYS A 321 0.53 -23.77 2.70
C CYS A 321 1.52 -22.67 3.14
N GLY A 322 2.39 -23.00 4.10
CA GLY A 322 3.40 -22.07 4.61
C GLY A 322 4.51 -21.75 3.61
N GLU A 323 5.14 -20.59 3.80
CA GLU A 323 6.38 -20.19 3.11
C GLU A 323 7.54 -21.12 3.51
N LEU A 324 8.39 -21.47 2.54
CA LEU A 324 9.70 -22.06 2.82
C LEU A 324 10.61 -20.91 3.26
N GLU A 325 10.71 -20.68 4.58
CA GLU A 325 11.89 -20.02 5.13
C GLU A 325 13.10 -20.93 4.83
N VAL A 326 14.03 -20.45 4.02
CA VAL A 326 15.33 -21.08 3.74
C VAL A 326 16.35 -20.55 4.74
#